data_AF-A0A183Q6J4-F1
#
_entry.id   AF-A0A183Q6J4-F1
#
_cell.length_a   1.000
_cell.length_b   1.000
_cell.length_c   1.000
_cell.angle_alpha   90.00
_cell.angle_beta   90.00
_cell.angle_gamma   90.00
#
_symmetry.space_group_name_H-M   'P 1'
#
loop_
_entity.id
_entity.type
_entity.pdbx_description
1 polymer ?
#
loop_
_entity_poly.entity_id
_entity_poly.type
_entity_poly.pdbx_seq_one_letter_code
_entity_poly.pdbx_strand_id
1 'polypeptide(L)' 'DPDIITGYNIQNFDLPYLINRANTLKVDGFEFLGRIRGARSTIREAMTQSKQMGRRENKFVNIDGRVQFDLLQVSLVFY' A
#
# COMPACT_ATOMS: atom_id res chain seq x y z
N ASP A 1 15.29 -4.12 8.13
CA ASP A 1 15.23 -3.54 6.78
C ASP A 1 14.76 -4.62 5.80
N PRO A 2 13.45 -4.86 5.67
CA PRO A 2 12.93 -5.95 4.84
C PRO A 2 12.91 -5.63 3.33
N ASP A 3 13.21 -6.60 2.49
CA ASP A 3 13.01 -6.49 1.04
C ASP A 3 11.55 -6.63 0.63
N ILE A 4 10.79 -7.46 1.37
CA ILE A 4 9.39 -7.79 1.07
C ILE A 4 8.53 -7.43 2.28
N ILE A 5 7.41 -6.74 2.02
CA ILE A 5 6.32 -6.53 2.96
C ILE A 5 5.15 -7.38 2.47
N THR A 6 4.67 -8.28 3.32
CA THR A 6 3.51 -9.14 3.03
C THR A 6 2.46 -8.99 4.13
N GLY A 7 1.26 -9.48 3.85
CA GLY A 7 0.14 -9.48 4.78
C GLY A 7 -1.18 -9.74 4.05
N TYR A 8 -2.29 -9.52 4.73
CA TYR A 8 -3.63 -9.74 4.18
C TYR A 8 -4.41 -8.42 4.20
N ASN A 9 -4.76 -7.90 3.02
CA ASN A 9 -5.45 -6.62 2.84
C ASN A 9 -4.64 -5.36 3.24
N ILE A 10 -3.30 -5.47 3.25
CA ILE A 10 -2.40 -4.39 3.64
C ILE A 10 -2.51 -3.15 2.73
N GLN A 11 -2.79 -3.34 1.45
CA GLN A 11 -2.83 -2.25 0.46
C GLN A 11 -4.06 -1.37 0.64
N ASN A 12 -5.21 -1.99 0.93
CA ASN A 12 -6.49 -1.29 1.01
C ASN A 12 -6.87 -0.90 2.45
N PHE A 13 -6.26 -1.51 3.48
CA PHE A 13 -6.54 -1.22 4.88
C PHE A 13 -5.33 -0.70 5.65
N ASP A 14 -4.35 -1.54 5.98
CA ASP A 14 -3.30 -1.22 6.96
C ASP A 14 -2.47 0.02 6.58
N LEU A 15 -1.86 0.03 5.38
CA LEU A 15 -0.96 1.12 4.99
C LEU A 15 -1.69 2.47 4.87
N PRO A 16 -2.85 2.57 4.18
CA PRO A 16 -3.61 3.81 4.16
C PRO A 16 -4.07 4.24 5.54
N TYR A 17 -4.53 3.30 6.39
CA TYR A 17 -5.00 3.62 7.73
C TYR A 17 -3.86 4.19 8.59
N LEU A 18 -2.71 3.54 8.61
CA LEU A 18 -1.55 3.97 9.39
C LEU A 18 -1.05 5.35 8.98
N ILE A 19 -0.93 5.62 7.67
CA ILE A 19 -0.52 6.94 7.16
C ILE A 19 -1.53 8.01 7.58
N ASN A 20 -2.83 7.77 7.34
CA ASN A 20 -3.87 8.73 7.73
C ASN A 20 -3.92 8.96 9.23
N ARG A 21 -3.69 7.90 10.03
CA ARG A 21 -3.67 7.98 11.49
C ARG A 21 -2.47 8.80 11.98
N ALA A 22 -1.27 8.57 11.44
CA ALA A 22 -0.09 9.35 11.75
C ALA A 22 -0.29 10.83 11.40
N ASN A 23 -0.86 11.13 10.23
CA ASN A 23 -1.19 12.50 9.83
C ASN A 23 -2.18 13.17 10.79
N THR A 24 -3.23 12.44 11.19
CA THR A 24 -4.23 12.91 12.17
C THR A 24 -3.58 13.26 13.51
N LEU A 25 -2.63 12.43 13.95
CA LEU A 25 -1.90 12.61 15.21
C LEU A 25 -0.69 13.54 15.09
N LYS A 26 -0.39 14.08 13.90
CA LYS A 26 0.78 14.92 13.62
C LYS A 26 2.10 14.24 13.99
N VAL A 27 2.20 12.95 13.69
CA VAL A 27 3.44 12.18 13.89
C VAL A 27 4.36 12.41 12.72
N ASP A 28 5.20 13.44 12.85
CA ASP A 28 6.16 13.81 11.81
C ASP A 28 7.14 12.67 11.53
N GLY A 29 7.37 12.39 10.24
CA GLY A 29 8.35 11.41 9.80
C GLY A 29 7.84 9.98 9.64
N PHE A 30 6.62 9.66 10.08
CA PHE A 30 6.04 8.31 9.92
C PHE A 30 5.96 7.89 8.44
N GLU A 31 5.67 8.85 7.58
CA GLU A 31 5.46 8.71 6.14
C GLU A 31 6.74 8.52 5.31
N PHE A 32 7.88 8.14 5.91
CA PHE A 32 9.10 7.77 5.20
C PHE A 32 9.38 6.27 5.37
N LEU A 33 8.57 5.44 4.72
CA LEU A 33 8.61 3.97 4.89
C LEU A 33 9.59 3.26 3.92
N GLY A 34 9.99 3.94 2.85
CA GLY A 34 10.90 3.42 1.83
C GLY A 34 12.37 3.40 2.26
N ARG A 35 13.23 2.88 1.40
CA ARG A 35 14.70 2.93 1.55
C ARG A 35 15.28 4.26 1.08
N ILE A 36 14.60 4.94 0.15
CA ILE A 36 15.04 6.23 -0.39
C ILE A 36 14.77 7.32 0.65
N ARG A 37 15.84 7.90 1.20
CA ARG A 37 15.75 8.97 2.19
C ARG A 37 15.09 10.21 1.56
N GLY A 38 14.15 10.81 2.30
CA GLY A 38 13.41 12.00 1.84
C GLY A 38 12.28 11.72 0.86
N ALA A 39 12.11 10.48 0.38
CA ALA A 39 10.97 10.09 -0.43
C ALA A 39 9.76 9.76 0.47
N ARG A 40 8.71 10.59 0.40
CA ARG A 40 7.49 10.42 1.18
C ARG A 40 6.61 9.32 0.60
N SER A 41 6.12 8.43 1.45
CA SER A 41 5.06 7.47 1.16
C SER A 41 3.71 8.18 1.14
N THR A 42 3.04 8.13 0.01
CA THR A 42 1.76 8.78 -0.27
C THR A 42 0.72 7.76 -0.71
N ILE A 43 -0.54 8.01 -0.36
CA ILE A 43 -1.66 7.17 -0.77
C ILE A 43 -2.13 7.64 -2.14
N ARG A 44 -2.17 6.72 -3.11
CA ARG A 44 -2.75 6.94 -4.44
C ARG A 44 -3.90 5.98 -4.64
N GLU A 45 -5.03 6.53 -5.07
CA GLU A 45 -6.18 5.73 -5.49
C GLU A 45 -6.05 5.41 -6.98
N ALA A 46 -6.34 4.17 -7.34
CA ALA A 46 -6.33 3.71 -8.72
C ALA A 46 -7.47 2.73 -8.97
N MET A 47 -8.17 2.95 -10.08
CA MET A 47 -9.21 2.06 -10.57
C MET A 47 -8.60 1.09 -11.57
N THR A 48 -8.72 -0.21 -11.28
CA THR A 48 -8.28 -1.28 -12.18
C THR A 48 -9.52 -1.93 -12.78
N GLN A 49 -9.58 -2.05 -14.11
CA GLN A 49 -10.70 -2.67 -14.79
C GLN A 49 -10.20 -3.64 -15.85
N SER A 50 -10.67 -4.89 -15.81
CA SER A 50 -10.45 -5.88 -16.86
C SER A 50 -11.62 -6.84 -16.98
N LYS A 51 -11.67 -7.58 -18.11
CA LYS A 51 -12.72 -8.59 -18.33
C LYS A 51 -12.67 -9.74 -17.34
N GLN A 52 -11.47 -10.12 -16.88
CA GLN A 52 -11.26 -11.26 -15.98
C GLN A 52 -11.41 -10.83 -14.51
N MET A 53 -10.87 -9.66 -14.14
CA MET A 53 -10.80 -9.20 -12.74
C MET A 53 -11.95 -8.30 -12.32
N GLY A 54 -12.82 -7.91 -13.26
CA GLY A 54 -13.87 -6.92 -13.03
C GLY A 54 -13.33 -5.51 -12.83
N ARG A 55 -14.15 -4.64 -12.24
CA ARG A 55 -13.80 -3.25 -11.86
C ARG A 55 -13.50 -3.22 -10.36
N ARG A 56 -12.32 -2.73 -9.99
CA ARG A 56 -11.85 -2.65 -8.60
C ARG A 56 -11.23 -1.29 -8.31
N GLU A 57 -11.55 -0.75 -7.15
CA GLU A 57 -10.88 0.43 -6.59
C GLU A 57 -9.81 -0.07 -5.63
N ASN A 58 -8.56 0.29 -5.91
CA ASN A 58 -7.42 -0.09 -5.09
C ASN A 58 -6.70 1.17 -4.60
N LYS A 59 -6.14 1.07 -3.40
CA LYS A 59 -5.21 2.05 -2.85
C LYS A 59 -3.80 1.51 -2.98
N PHE A 60 -2.87 2.39 -3.32
CA PHE A 60 -1.45 2.09 -3.42
C PHE A 60 -0.68 3.08 -2.56
N VAL A 61 0.28 2.56 -1.81
CA VAL A 61 1.24 3.36 -1.04
C VAL A 61 2.62 3.13 -1.63
N ASN A 62 3.33 4.19 -2.02
CA ASN A 62 4.71 4.02 -2.49
C ASN A 62 5.66 3.75 -1.31
N ILE A 63 6.46 2.69 -1.44
CA ILE A 63 7.47 2.30 -0.45
C ILE A 63 8.74 1.92 -1.23
N ASP A 64 9.44 2.95 -1.71
CA ASP A 64 10.51 2.79 -2.69
C ASP A 64 11.65 1.91 -2.15
N GLY A 65 12.09 0.96 -2.98
CA GLY A 65 13.12 -0.02 -2.61
C GLY A 65 12.63 -1.23 -1.81
N ARG A 66 11.30 -1.40 -1.65
CA ARG A 66 10.66 -2.60 -1.07
C ARG A 66 9.58 -3.13 -2.00
N VAL A 67 9.38 -4.45 -2.00
CA VAL A 67 8.28 -5.12 -2.70
C VAL A 67 7.10 -5.29 -1.74
N GLN A 68 5.89 -4.94 -2.18
CA GLN A 68 4.65 -5.18 -1.44
C GLN A 68 3.89 -6.36 -2.05
N PHE A 69 3.64 -7.39 -1.25
CA PHE A 69 2.97 -8.62 -1.66
C PHE A 69 1.74 -8.88 -0.79
N ASP A 70 0.57 -8.42 -1.24
CA ASP A 70 -0.69 -8.58 -0.51
C ASP A 70 -1.40 -9.89 -0.88
N LEU A 71 -1.57 -10.77 0.10
CA LEU A 71 -2.18 -12.09 -0.10
C LEU A 71 -3.65 -12.00 -0.53
N LEU A 72 -4.39 -10.94 -0.16
CA LEU A 72 -5.77 -10.78 -0.62
C LEU A 72 -5.83 -10.53 -2.13
N GLN A 73 -4.91 -9.71 -2.67
CA GLN A 73 -4.84 -9.45 -4.10
C GLN A 73 -4.50 -10.74 -4.87
N VAL A 74 -3.60 -11.54 -4.32
CA VAL A 74 -3.22 -12.84 -4.89
C VAL A 74 -4.41 -13.79 -4.92
N SER A 75 -5.11 -13.98 -3.81
CA SER A 75 -6.31 -14.84 -3.76
C SER A 75 -7.36 -14.40 -4.76
N LEU A 76 -7.58 -13.10 -4.92
CA LEU A 76 -8.56 -12.57 -5.87
C LEU A 76 -8.16 -12.65 -7.35
N VAL A 77 -6.92 -13.01 -7.67
CA VAL A 77 -6.44 -13.28 -9.03
C VAL A 77 -6.62 -14.77 -9.38
N PHE A 78 -6.55 -15.64 -8.38
CA PHE A 78 -6.64 -17.10 -8.56
C PHE A 78 -8.06 -17.68 -8.43
N TYR A 79 -9.03 -16.85 -8.04
CA TYR A 79 -10.47 -17.14 -8.09
C TYR A 79 -11.13 -16.31 -9.21
#